data_AF-A0A101SL53-F1
#
_entry.id   AF-A0A101SL53-F1
#
_cell.length_a   1.000
_cell.length_b   1.000
_cell.length_c   1.000
_cell.angle_alpha   90.00
_cell.angle_beta   90.00
_cell.angle_gamma   90.00
#
_symmetry.space_group_name_H-M   'P 1'
#
loop_
_entity.id
_entity.type
_entity.pdbx_description
1 polymer ?
#
loop_
_entity_poly.entity_id
_entity_poly.type
_entity_poly.pdbx_seq_one_letter_code
_entity_poly.pdbx_strand_id
1 'polypeptide(L)'
;MSLLVVGLSHRSAPVSVLERASLSADAQLKLLQDTVAAEPAAEAAVLATCNRIELYADVDKFHAGVAELSTLLAQHSGVGLEELTPYLYVHYEDRAVHHLFSVACGLDSMVVGEGQILGQLKDSLARAQELHTAGRLMNDLFQQGLRVGKRAHSETGIDRAGQSLVTFGLEQLAAGAEVRDWVRGRRALVIGAGSMSSLAAATLARAGVAEVVVANRTFDRAERLARILGEDENTDVAARAVPIESVPAELTRADVVVSCTGATGLVLTAEAIAAAVEGRTGEPVVFDEENPAVRTLPPTSLGTDEGCPLDVSAVQQQPGFSVMGEAAVAGMDAATLEQHAAWVDNATVDRRTAGRRGPEADAELIAALAATAATVGRIPERRRPEPVAGPVRPEPVLFLLDLAMPRDLDAAAHRLAGVRLIDIESLAEASADAPMAADVDLVRRIVADEVAAFGAAQRAAHITPTVVALRSMAADVVANEIARLEGRLPGLDDKHRAEITQTVKRVVDKLLHAPTVRVKQLAAEPGGAGYADALRTLFDLDQEAVAAVSRAEDSTEKNAENRGPA
;
A
#
# COMPACT_ATOMS: atom_id res chain seq x y z
N MET A 1 -8.75 19.86 -6.61
CA MET A 1 -9.16 18.61 -5.95
C MET A 1 -8.77 17.43 -6.80
N SER A 2 -7.60 16.91 -6.46
CA SER A 2 -6.95 15.78 -7.10
C SER A 2 -6.46 14.82 -6.02
N LEU A 3 -6.64 13.53 -6.28
CA LEU A 3 -6.23 12.48 -5.36
C LEU A 3 -4.70 12.40 -5.28
N LEU A 4 -4.17 12.43 -4.06
CA LEU A 4 -2.75 12.30 -3.77
C LEU A 4 -2.55 11.20 -2.72
N VAL A 5 -1.50 10.40 -2.92
CA VAL A 5 -1.03 9.41 -1.94
C VAL A 5 0.43 9.67 -1.68
N VAL A 6 0.76 9.83 -0.40
CA VAL A 6 2.14 9.87 0.08
C VAL A 6 2.30 8.73 1.07
N GLY A 7 3.33 7.91 0.90
CA GLY A 7 3.53 6.78 1.79
C GLY A 7 4.86 6.09 1.60
N LEU A 8 5.09 5.10 2.46
CA LEU A 8 6.21 4.19 2.40
C LEU A 8 5.69 2.75 2.59
N SER A 9 6.39 1.79 1.99
CA SER A 9 6.02 0.38 2.05
C SER A 9 7.27 -0.50 2.15
N HIS A 10 7.08 -1.79 2.38
CA HIS A 10 8.14 -2.80 2.38
C HIS A 10 8.94 -2.86 1.06
N ARG A 11 8.42 -2.29 -0.05
CA ARG A 11 9.17 -2.19 -1.31
C ARG A 11 10.08 -0.97 -1.37
N SER A 12 9.70 0.12 -0.71
CA SER A 12 10.44 1.37 -0.76
C SER A 12 11.36 1.57 0.44
N ALA A 13 11.01 1.05 1.61
CA ALA A 13 11.73 1.22 2.87
C ALA A 13 12.15 -0.12 3.48
N PRO A 14 13.33 -0.20 4.12
CA PRO A 14 13.70 -1.35 4.93
C PRO A 14 12.79 -1.48 6.17
N VAL A 15 12.65 -2.70 6.70
CA VAL A 15 11.78 -3.00 7.84
C VAL A 15 12.11 -2.13 9.05
N SER A 16 13.39 -1.86 9.33
CA SER A 16 13.82 -1.01 10.44
C SER A 16 13.27 0.43 10.38
N VAL A 17 13.09 0.98 9.17
CA VAL A 17 12.47 2.29 8.97
C VAL A 17 10.96 2.20 9.16
N LEU A 18 10.31 1.15 8.65
CA LEU A 18 8.87 0.93 8.83
C LEU A 18 8.48 0.73 10.29
N GLU A 19 9.27 -0.01 11.06
CA GLU A 19 9.05 -0.22 12.50
C GLU A 19 9.08 1.09 13.26
N ARG A 20 10.10 1.92 13.00
CA ARG A 20 10.23 3.24 13.62
C ARG A 20 9.17 4.21 13.16
N ALA A 21 8.74 4.10 11.90
CA ALA A 21 7.71 4.96 11.36
C ALA A 21 6.29 4.51 11.75
N SER A 22 6.13 3.33 12.36
CA SER A 22 4.82 2.74 12.68
C SER A 22 3.95 3.68 13.52
N LEU A 23 2.72 3.88 13.07
CA LEU A 23 1.79 4.81 13.70
C LEU A 23 0.93 4.09 14.73
N SER A 24 1.02 4.52 16.00
CA SER A 24 0.06 4.13 17.03
C SER A 24 -1.37 4.60 16.67
N ALA A 25 -2.39 3.96 17.23
CA ALA A 25 -3.78 4.35 16.98
C ALA A 25 -4.01 5.85 17.26
N ASP A 26 -3.49 6.37 18.37
CA ASP A 26 -3.60 7.80 18.71
C ASP A 26 -2.87 8.71 17.72
N ALA A 27 -1.71 8.28 17.19
CA ALA A 27 -0.97 9.02 16.17
C ALA A 27 -1.74 9.04 14.84
N GLN A 28 -2.38 7.94 14.45
CA GLN A 28 -3.23 7.90 13.25
C GLN A 28 -4.42 8.85 13.36
N LEU A 29 -5.06 8.92 14.54
CA LEU A 29 -6.16 9.85 14.79
C LEU A 29 -5.72 11.31 14.62
N LYS A 30 -4.58 11.68 15.23
CA LYS A 30 -4.04 13.05 15.15
C LYS A 30 -3.60 13.39 13.73
N LEU A 31 -2.91 12.47 13.05
CA LEU A 31 -2.49 12.66 11.66
C LEU A 31 -3.67 12.99 10.74
N LEU A 32 -4.78 12.25 10.85
CA LEU A 32 -5.98 12.51 10.06
C LEU A 32 -6.61 13.87 10.35
N GLN A 33 -6.71 14.24 11.62
CA GLN A 33 -7.25 15.53 12.04
C GLN A 33 -6.39 16.71 11.57
N ASP A 34 -5.08 16.61 11.75
CA ASP A 34 -4.12 17.64 11.33
C ASP A 34 -4.08 17.77 9.80
N THR A 35 -4.23 16.65 9.08
CA THR A 35 -4.28 16.68 7.61
C THR A 35 -5.47 17.48 7.09
N VAL A 36 -6.68 17.22 7.60
CA VAL A 36 -7.89 17.96 7.17
C VAL A 36 -7.91 19.39 7.71
N ALA A 37 -7.21 19.66 8.82
CA ALA A 37 -7.04 21.02 9.32
C ALA A 37 -6.02 21.83 8.50
N ALA A 38 -5.09 21.17 7.82
CA ALA A 38 -4.14 21.81 6.93
C ALA A 38 -4.84 22.26 5.63
N GLU A 39 -4.59 23.50 5.20
CA GLU A 39 -5.25 24.10 4.04
C GLU A 39 -5.08 23.40 2.67
N PRO A 40 -4.15 22.44 2.41
CA PRO A 40 -4.14 21.78 1.11
C PRO A 40 -5.08 20.57 0.99
N ALA A 41 -5.65 20.02 2.07
CA ALA A 41 -6.39 18.74 2.03
C ALA A 41 -7.87 18.87 2.46
N ALA A 42 -8.79 18.46 1.58
CA ALA A 42 -10.24 18.50 1.84
C ALA A 42 -10.76 17.21 2.52
N GLU A 43 -10.17 16.07 2.14
CA GLU A 43 -10.49 14.75 2.67
C GLU A 43 -9.19 13.99 2.91
N ALA A 44 -9.17 13.09 3.90
CA ALA A 44 -8.01 12.26 4.19
C ALA A 44 -8.39 10.87 4.71
N ALA A 45 -7.57 9.88 4.39
CA ALA A 45 -7.63 8.52 4.94
C ALA A 45 -6.20 7.96 5.13
N VAL A 46 -5.99 7.17 6.18
CA VAL A 46 -4.69 6.57 6.49
C VAL A 46 -4.80 5.06 6.43
N LEU A 47 -3.92 4.44 5.65
CA LEU A 47 -3.69 3.00 5.66
C LEU A 47 -2.36 2.71 6.34
N ALA A 48 -2.43 2.28 7.59
CA ALA A 48 -1.28 1.88 8.38
C ALA A 48 -1.37 0.38 8.68
N THR A 49 -0.38 -0.36 8.21
CA THR A 49 -0.25 -1.81 8.39
C THR A 49 1.19 -2.13 8.82
N CYS A 50 1.52 -3.40 9.00
CA CYS A 50 2.90 -3.85 9.19
C CYS A 50 3.77 -3.72 7.94
N ASN A 51 3.23 -3.46 6.75
CA ASN A 51 4.00 -3.44 5.51
C ASN A 51 3.94 -2.11 4.78
N ARG A 52 3.16 -1.14 5.27
CA ARG A 52 2.98 0.17 4.65
C ARG A 52 2.35 1.18 5.59
N ILE A 53 2.67 2.44 5.34
CA ILE A 53 2.02 3.62 5.92
C ILE A 53 1.73 4.56 4.77
N GLU A 54 0.45 4.81 4.51
CA GLU A 54 0.00 5.60 3.38
C GLU A 54 -1.05 6.60 3.83
N LEU A 55 -0.84 7.86 3.45
CA LEU A 55 -1.79 8.94 3.63
C LEU A 55 -2.39 9.29 2.27
N TYR A 56 -3.68 8.98 2.14
CA TYR A 56 -4.53 9.33 1.02
C TYR A 56 -5.19 10.66 1.33
N ALA A 57 -5.10 11.62 0.41
CA ALA A 57 -5.76 12.91 0.58
C ALA A 57 -6.29 13.47 -0.74
N ASP A 58 -7.39 14.21 -0.67
CA ASP A 58 -7.83 15.08 -1.77
C ASP A 58 -7.20 16.45 -1.62
N VAL A 59 -6.33 16.84 -2.57
CA VAL A 59 -5.58 18.10 -2.49
C VAL A 59 -5.86 19.06 -3.63
N ASP A 60 -5.78 20.35 -3.35
CA ASP A 60 -5.98 21.38 -4.37
C ASP A 60 -4.76 21.58 -5.27
N LYS A 61 -3.55 21.48 -4.71
CA LYS A 61 -2.30 21.71 -5.42
C LYS A 61 -1.32 20.59 -5.13
N PHE A 62 -0.81 19.97 -6.19
CA PHE A 62 0.13 18.84 -6.09
C PHE A 62 1.35 19.13 -5.20
N HIS A 63 2.17 20.12 -5.55
CA HIS A 63 3.43 20.39 -4.82
C HIS A 63 3.23 20.79 -3.36
N ALA A 64 2.19 21.59 -3.08
CA ALA A 64 1.86 22.00 -1.72
C ALA A 64 1.34 20.82 -0.90
N GLY A 65 0.50 19.97 -1.50
CA GLY A 65 0.00 18.75 -0.87
C GLY A 65 1.14 17.78 -0.54
N VAL A 66 2.04 17.50 -1.48
CA VAL A 66 3.17 16.57 -1.24
C VAL A 66 4.05 17.04 -0.08
N ALA A 67 4.41 18.33 -0.07
CA ALA A 67 5.26 18.88 0.99
C ALA A 67 4.59 18.80 2.37
N GLU A 68 3.30 19.15 2.45
CA GLU A 68 2.55 19.15 3.71
C GLU A 68 2.32 17.73 4.24
N LEU A 69 1.83 16.81 3.39
CA LEU A 69 1.56 15.43 3.78
C LEU A 69 2.84 14.69 4.20
N SER A 70 3.96 14.93 3.52
CA SER A 70 5.25 14.35 3.90
C SER A 70 5.71 14.86 5.27
N THR A 71 5.50 16.16 5.53
CA THR A 71 5.85 16.79 6.81
C THR A 71 4.98 16.25 7.95
N LEU A 72 3.68 16.11 7.74
CA LEU A 72 2.75 15.53 8.72
C LEU A 72 3.08 14.06 9.01
N LEU A 73 3.39 13.27 7.99
CA LEU A 73 3.85 11.89 8.16
C LEU A 73 5.12 11.81 9.00
N ALA A 74 6.12 12.66 8.72
CA ALA A 74 7.36 12.72 9.51
C ALA A 74 7.10 13.09 10.98
N GLN A 75 6.27 14.10 11.23
CA GLN A 75 5.92 14.54 12.57
C GLN A 75 5.23 13.46 13.40
N HIS A 76 4.23 12.78 12.83
CA HIS A 76 3.43 11.78 13.54
C HIS A 76 4.09 10.40 13.63
N SER A 77 4.99 10.08 12.70
CA SER A 77 5.82 8.87 12.76
C SER A 77 7.01 9.00 13.71
N GLY A 78 7.41 10.22 14.07
CA GLY A 78 8.58 10.47 14.91
C GLY A 78 9.91 10.27 14.20
N VAL A 79 9.90 10.06 12.87
CA VAL A 79 11.10 9.95 12.03
C VAL A 79 11.29 11.26 11.27
N GLY A 80 12.53 11.77 11.23
CA GLY A 80 12.84 13.03 10.56
C GLY A 80 12.50 13.00 9.05
N LEU A 81 12.02 14.11 8.51
CA LEU A 81 11.63 14.21 7.10
C LEU A 81 12.79 13.88 6.15
N GLU A 82 14.01 14.32 6.47
CA GLU A 82 15.22 14.01 5.68
C GLU A 82 15.52 12.51 5.60
N GLU A 83 15.17 11.76 6.66
CA GLU A 83 15.36 10.31 6.70
C GLU A 83 14.23 9.55 5.98
N LEU A 84 13.00 10.07 6.01
CA LEU A 84 11.87 9.45 5.30
C LEU A 84 11.90 9.72 3.79
N THR A 85 12.31 10.91 3.36
CA THR A 85 12.23 11.38 1.97
C THR A 85 12.77 10.38 0.94
N PRO A 86 13.92 9.69 1.14
CA PRO A 86 14.43 8.71 0.20
C PRO A 86 13.52 7.49 -0.02
N TYR A 87 12.63 7.21 0.93
CA TYR A 87 11.77 6.03 0.94
C TYR A 87 10.29 6.35 0.67
N LEU A 88 9.92 7.64 0.64
CA LEU A 88 8.56 8.06 0.34
C LEU A 88 8.29 7.96 -1.17
N TYR A 89 7.20 7.30 -1.53
CA TYR A 89 6.64 7.38 -2.87
C TYR A 89 5.42 8.29 -2.89
N VAL A 90 5.17 8.84 -4.08
CA VAL A 90 4.04 9.72 -4.34
C VAL A 90 3.27 9.21 -5.56
N HIS A 91 1.96 9.06 -5.40
CA HIS A 91 1.06 8.74 -6.49
C HIS A 91 -0.03 9.79 -6.60
N TYR A 92 -0.36 10.16 -7.84
CA TYR A 92 -1.26 11.26 -8.15
C TYR A 92 -2.33 10.81 -9.15
N GLU A 93 -3.57 11.25 -8.92
CA GLU A 93 -4.76 10.96 -9.73
C GLU A 93 -4.89 9.45 -10.05
N ASP A 94 -4.94 9.07 -11.32
CA ASP A 94 -5.15 7.68 -11.76
C ASP A 94 -4.11 6.72 -11.17
N ARG A 95 -2.86 7.18 -10.93
CA ARG A 95 -1.83 6.34 -10.29
C ARG A 95 -2.16 6.05 -8.82
N ALA A 96 -2.75 7.01 -8.11
CA ALA A 96 -3.19 6.80 -6.73
C ALA A 96 -4.35 5.80 -6.66
N VAL A 97 -5.30 5.90 -7.58
CA VAL A 97 -6.41 4.93 -7.71
C VAL A 97 -5.87 3.53 -8.02
N HIS A 98 -4.99 3.44 -9.02
CA HIS A 98 -4.35 2.18 -9.40
C HIS A 98 -3.58 1.56 -8.24
N HIS A 99 -2.84 2.37 -7.51
CA HIS A 99 -2.09 1.94 -6.33
C HIS A 99 -3.03 1.34 -5.28
N LEU A 100 -4.07 2.07 -4.87
CA LEU A 100 -5.02 1.57 -3.90
C LEU A 100 -5.68 0.25 -4.34
N PHE A 101 -6.10 0.15 -5.60
CA PHE A 101 -6.73 -1.08 -6.11
C PHE A 101 -5.74 -2.24 -6.17
N SER A 102 -4.48 -1.97 -6.50
CA SER A 102 -3.40 -2.97 -6.46
C SER A 102 -3.13 -3.47 -5.03
N VAL A 103 -3.12 -2.55 -4.05
CA VAL A 103 -2.99 -2.87 -2.62
C VAL A 103 -4.20 -3.69 -2.16
N ALA A 104 -5.42 -3.28 -2.51
CA ALA A 104 -6.65 -3.99 -2.14
C ALA A 104 -6.73 -5.41 -2.74
N CYS A 105 -6.09 -5.63 -3.90
CA CYS A 105 -5.96 -6.95 -4.51
C CYS A 105 -4.80 -7.79 -3.92
N GLY A 106 -4.02 -7.25 -2.99
CA GLY A 106 -2.85 -7.93 -2.42
C GLY A 106 -1.68 -8.08 -3.40
N LEU A 107 -1.66 -7.36 -4.53
CA LEU A 107 -0.54 -7.40 -5.49
C LEU A 107 0.72 -6.74 -4.94
N ASP A 108 0.52 -5.75 -4.07
CA ASP A 108 1.58 -5.03 -3.39
C ASP A 108 1.77 -5.54 -1.95
N SER A 109 1.24 -6.71 -1.60
CA SER A 109 1.53 -7.33 -0.31
C SER A 109 2.84 -8.11 -0.34
N MET A 110 3.46 -8.28 0.83
CA MET A 110 4.67 -9.09 0.98
C MET A 110 4.43 -10.54 0.56
N VAL A 111 3.28 -11.10 0.93
CA VAL A 111 2.75 -12.33 0.35
C VAL A 111 1.63 -11.95 -0.59
N VAL A 112 1.88 -12.14 -1.89
CA VAL A 112 0.94 -11.74 -2.94
C VAL A 112 -0.35 -12.54 -2.81
N GLY A 113 -1.49 -11.85 -2.74
CA GLY A 113 -2.81 -12.46 -2.59
C GLY A 113 -3.27 -12.68 -1.15
N GLU A 114 -2.59 -12.10 -0.15
CA GLU A 114 -3.08 -12.16 1.23
C GLU A 114 -4.46 -11.46 1.37
N GLY A 115 -5.47 -12.17 1.88
CA GLY A 115 -6.81 -11.59 2.05
C GLY A 115 -6.94 -10.60 3.22
N GLN A 116 -5.90 -10.39 4.01
CA GLN A 116 -5.94 -9.57 5.22
C GLN A 116 -5.98 -8.07 4.94
N ILE A 117 -5.35 -7.65 3.85
CA ILE A 117 -5.28 -6.24 3.44
C ILE A 117 -6.69 -5.67 3.18
N LEU A 118 -7.63 -6.48 2.69
CA LEU A 118 -9.02 -6.08 2.52
C LEU A 118 -9.70 -5.71 3.84
N GLY A 119 -9.41 -6.46 4.91
CA GLY A 119 -9.91 -6.16 6.26
C GLY A 119 -9.31 -4.86 6.79
N GLN A 120 -7.99 -4.71 6.69
CA GLN A 120 -7.27 -3.51 7.12
C GLN A 120 -7.75 -2.27 6.37
N LEU A 121 -7.99 -2.38 5.06
CA LEU A 121 -8.50 -1.28 4.25
C LEU A 121 -9.92 -0.87 4.66
N LYS A 122 -10.77 -1.85 4.99
CA LYS A 122 -12.12 -1.59 5.51
C LYS A 122 -12.05 -0.88 6.87
N ASP A 123 -11.16 -1.30 7.75
CA ASP A 123 -11.00 -0.70 9.08
C ASP A 123 -10.45 0.74 8.97
N SER A 124 -9.49 0.98 8.06
CA SER A 124 -9.00 2.33 7.73
C SER A 124 -10.11 3.26 7.23
N LEU A 125 -10.98 2.78 6.34
CA LEU A 125 -12.12 3.56 5.88
C LEU A 125 -13.10 3.86 7.03
N ALA A 126 -13.45 2.86 7.83
CA ALA A 126 -14.35 3.04 8.97
C ALA A 126 -13.80 4.08 9.96
N ARG A 127 -12.49 4.05 10.22
CA ARG A 127 -11.81 5.03 11.07
C ARG A 127 -11.90 6.45 10.50
N ALA A 128 -11.68 6.62 9.21
CA ALA A 128 -11.75 7.91 8.54
C ALA A 128 -13.19 8.47 8.51
N GLN A 129 -14.18 7.60 8.32
CA GLN A 129 -15.62 7.93 8.38
C GLN A 129 -16.05 8.37 9.79
N GLU A 130 -15.68 7.61 10.82
CA GLU A 130 -15.99 7.94 12.22
C GLU A 130 -15.35 9.27 12.66
N LEU A 131 -14.21 9.65 12.06
CA LEU A 131 -13.55 10.93 12.29
C LEU A 131 -14.06 12.05 11.39
N HIS A 132 -14.98 11.78 10.47
CA HIS A 132 -15.45 12.73 9.47
C HIS A 132 -14.32 13.35 8.61
N THR A 133 -13.28 12.55 8.36
CA THR A 133 -12.13 12.92 7.50
C THR A 133 -12.24 12.35 6.09
N ALA A 134 -12.99 11.26 5.92
CA ALA A 134 -13.38 10.76 4.60
C ALA A 134 -14.68 11.46 4.15
N GLY A 135 -14.62 12.19 3.04
CA GLY A 135 -15.79 12.72 2.34
C GLY A 135 -16.20 11.81 1.19
N ARG A 136 -16.79 12.36 0.13
CA ARG A 136 -17.34 11.55 -0.97
C ARG A 136 -16.22 10.82 -1.72
N LEU A 137 -15.12 11.51 -2.01
CA LEU A 137 -14.04 10.94 -2.83
C LEU A 137 -13.37 9.75 -2.15
N MET A 138 -12.99 9.89 -0.87
CA MET A 138 -12.36 8.81 -0.11
C MET A 138 -13.31 7.62 0.08
N ASN A 139 -14.60 7.88 0.34
CA ASN A 139 -15.61 6.83 0.47
C ASN A 139 -15.75 6.01 -0.82
N ASP A 140 -15.96 6.68 -1.95
CA ASP A 140 -16.13 6.01 -3.24
C ASP A 140 -14.88 5.22 -3.63
N LEU A 141 -13.70 5.81 -3.43
CA LEU A 141 -12.41 5.21 -3.74
C LEU A 141 -12.18 3.93 -2.94
N PHE A 142 -12.31 3.96 -1.61
CA PHE A 142 -12.06 2.80 -0.75
C PHE A 142 -13.15 1.72 -0.94
N GLN A 143 -14.42 2.10 -1.09
CA GLN A 143 -15.50 1.14 -1.35
C GLN A 143 -15.35 0.45 -2.71
N GLN A 144 -14.90 1.18 -3.75
CA GLN A 144 -14.54 0.57 -5.03
C GLN A 144 -13.35 -0.37 -4.84
N GLY A 145 -12.27 0.07 -4.16
CA GLY A 145 -11.11 -0.78 -3.88
C GLY A 145 -11.47 -2.09 -3.18
N LEU A 146 -12.35 -2.05 -2.18
CA LEU A 146 -12.86 -3.23 -1.49
C LEU A 146 -13.66 -4.17 -2.41
N ARG A 147 -14.45 -3.63 -3.34
CA ARG A 147 -15.17 -4.42 -4.34
C ARG A 147 -14.22 -5.06 -5.36
N VAL A 148 -13.26 -4.29 -5.86
CA VAL A 148 -12.25 -4.75 -6.83
C VAL A 148 -11.40 -5.86 -6.23
N GLY A 149 -10.91 -5.69 -4.99
CA GLY A 149 -10.13 -6.72 -4.32
C GLY A 149 -10.93 -8.01 -4.08
N LYS A 150 -12.19 -7.92 -3.60
CA LYS A 150 -13.07 -9.11 -3.48
C LYS A 150 -13.28 -9.81 -4.82
N ARG A 151 -13.51 -9.04 -5.88
CA ARG A 151 -13.68 -9.54 -7.24
C ARG A 151 -12.43 -10.29 -7.70
N ALA A 152 -11.24 -9.70 -7.53
CA ALA A 152 -9.97 -10.32 -7.88
C ALA A 152 -9.73 -11.66 -7.14
N HIS A 153 -10.00 -11.72 -5.84
CA HIS A 153 -9.87 -12.96 -5.06
C HIS A 153 -10.89 -14.03 -5.51
N SER A 154 -12.10 -13.63 -5.94
CA SER A 154 -13.14 -14.57 -6.41
C SER A 154 -12.97 -15.04 -7.87
N GLU A 155 -12.45 -14.19 -8.74
CA GLU A 155 -12.35 -14.45 -10.20
C GLU A 155 -10.98 -15.01 -10.60
N THR A 156 -9.98 -14.98 -9.72
CA THR A 156 -8.61 -15.38 -10.02
C THR A 156 -8.08 -16.44 -9.04
N GLY A 157 -6.95 -17.08 -9.40
CA GLY A 157 -6.26 -18.01 -8.52
C GLY A 157 -5.38 -17.35 -7.45
N ILE A 158 -5.43 -16.02 -7.29
CA ILE A 158 -4.49 -15.30 -6.42
C ILE A 158 -4.52 -15.77 -4.97
N ASP A 159 -5.66 -16.28 -4.48
CA ASP A 159 -5.80 -16.84 -3.12
C ASP A 159 -4.99 -18.14 -2.92
N ARG A 160 -4.80 -18.94 -3.99
CA ARG A 160 -3.93 -20.12 -3.93
C ARG A 160 -2.46 -19.72 -3.90
N ALA A 161 -2.17 -18.56 -4.47
CA ALA A 161 -0.87 -17.94 -4.53
C ALA A 161 -0.55 -17.26 -3.17
N GLY A 162 -1.56 -16.70 -2.52
CA GLY A 162 -1.51 -16.02 -1.23
C GLY A 162 -1.90 -16.89 -0.07
N GLN A 163 -1.12 -17.95 0.20
CA GLN A 163 -1.19 -18.58 1.52
C GLN A 163 -1.01 -17.50 2.60
N SER A 164 -1.74 -17.59 3.72
CA SER A 164 -1.55 -16.66 4.84
C SER A 164 -0.06 -16.54 5.19
N LEU A 165 0.42 -15.34 5.54
CA LEU A 165 1.77 -15.10 6.07
C LEU A 165 2.17 -16.14 7.14
N VAL A 166 1.19 -16.59 7.94
CA VAL A 166 1.41 -17.64 8.93
C VAL A 166 1.72 -19.00 8.28
N THR A 167 0.97 -19.40 7.26
CA THR A 167 1.19 -20.69 6.58
C THR A 167 2.53 -20.70 5.86
N PHE A 168 2.83 -19.61 5.12
CA PHE A 168 4.13 -19.44 4.49
C PHE A 168 5.28 -19.43 5.51
N GLY A 169 5.08 -18.75 6.66
CA GLY A 169 6.01 -18.78 7.79
C GLY A 169 6.29 -20.18 8.32
N LEU A 170 5.24 -21.00 8.47
CA LEU A 170 5.38 -22.39 8.89
C LEU A 170 6.08 -23.26 7.84
N GLU A 171 5.81 -23.06 6.55
CA GLU A 171 6.52 -23.74 5.45
C GLU A 171 8.03 -23.41 5.46
N GLN A 172 8.38 -22.13 5.68
CA GLN A 172 9.77 -21.71 5.82
C GLN A 172 10.43 -22.37 7.05
N LEU A 173 9.76 -22.38 8.19
CA LEU A 173 10.24 -23.05 9.40
C LEU A 173 10.41 -24.57 9.23
N ALA A 174 9.56 -25.21 8.41
CA ALA A 174 9.65 -26.63 8.10
C ALA A 174 10.79 -26.98 7.13
N ALA A 175 11.44 -25.99 6.49
CA ALA A 175 12.56 -26.17 5.56
C ALA A 175 12.32 -27.26 4.49
N GLY A 176 11.13 -27.25 3.88
CA GLY A 176 10.78 -28.19 2.80
C GLY A 176 10.19 -29.52 3.25
N ALA A 177 10.05 -29.76 4.56
CA ALA A 177 9.16 -30.81 5.06
C ALA A 177 7.69 -30.39 4.91
N GLU A 178 6.80 -31.38 4.77
CA GLU A 178 5.36 -31.13 4.78
C GLU A 178 4.96 -30.64 6.19
N VAL A 179 4.28 -29.49 6.24
CA VAL A 179 4.04 -28.77 7.52
C VAL A 179 3.28 -29.63 8.52
N ARG A 180 2.32 -30.46 8.08
CA ARG A 180 1.52 -31.29 8.99
C ARG A 180 2.36 -32.37 9.65
N ASP A 181 3.24 -33.02 8.91
CA ASP A 181 4.16 -34.00 9.46
C ASP A 181 5.21 -33.34 10.36
N TRP A 182 5.66 -32.12 10.02
CA TRP A 182 6.62 -31.37 10.82
C TRP A 182 6.06 -30.90 12.17
N VAL A 183 4.81 -30.40 12.24
CA VAL A 183 4.20 -29.93 13.50
C VAL A 183 3.64 -31.06 14.36
N ARG A 184 3.46 -32.27 13.82
CA ARG A 184 2.82 -33.37 14.55
C ARG A 184 3.56 -33.68 15.84
N GLY A 185 2.84 -33.71 16.96
CA GLY A 185 3.41 -34.02 18.28
C GLY A 185 4.15 -32.86 18.95
N ARG A 186 4.36 -31.73 18.25
CA ARG A 186 5.01 -30.54 18.80
C ARG A 186 4.06 -29.74 19.68
N ARG A 187 4.63 -28.87 20.52
CA ARG A 187 3.89 -27.88 21.31
C ARG A 187 4.09 -26.49 20.73
N ALA A 188 3.00 -25.79 20.48
CA ALA A 188 3.02 -24.41 20.01
C ALA A 188 2.68 -23.42 21.12
N LEU A 189 3.43 -22.32 21.19
CA LEU A 189 3.11 -21.15 22.00
C LEU A 189 2.74 -19.98 21.07
N VAL A 190 1.54 -19.45 21.21
CA VAL A 190 1.08 -18.27 20.48
C VAL A 190 1.05 -17.09 21.43
N ILE A 191 1.80 -16.04 21.11
CA ILE A 191 1.89 -14.82 21.90
C ILE A 191 1.03 -13.75 21.21
N GLY A 192 -0.02 -13.35 21.92
CA GLY A 192 -1.08 -12.47 21.44
C GLY A 192 -2.42 -13.20 21.28
N ALA A 193 -3.50 -12.42 21.27
CA ALA A 193 -4.86 -12.90 20.99
C ALA A 193 -5.58 -11.96 20.00
N GLY A 194 -4.82 -11.38 19.07
CA GLY A 194 -5.35 -10.55 17.98
C GLY A 194 -5.90 -11.39 16.83
N SER A 195 -6.34 -10.72 15.76
CA SER A 195 -6.79 -11.40 14.52
C SER A 195 -5.68 -12.29 13.94
N MET A 196 -4.44 -11.77 13.88
CA MET A 196 -3.25 -12.51 13.43
C MET A 196 -2.94 -13.70 14.33
N SER A 197 -2.89 -13.50 15.66
CA SER A 197 -2.65 -14.59 16.61
C SER A 197 -3.73 -15.67 16.54
N SER A 198 -5.00 -15.27 16.33
CA SER A 198 -6.12 -16.20 16.20
C SER A 198 -6.00 -17.03 14.92
N LEU A 199 -5.62 -16.40 13.79
CA LEU A 199 -5.35 -17.11 12.55
C LEU A 199 -4.15 -18.04 12.68
N ALA A 200 -3.09 -17.61 13.35
CA ALA A 200 -1.91 -18.43 13.59
C ALA A 200 -2.24 -19.66 14.43
N ALA A 201 -2.95 -19.47 15.55
CA ALA A 201 -3.39 -20.55 16.42
C ALA A 201 -4.32 -21.53 15.68
N ALA A 202 -5.28 -21.04 14.90
CA ALA A 202 -6.16 -21.88 14.09
C ALA A 202 -5.41 -22.63 12.97
N THR A 203 -4.38 -22.01 12.38
CA THR A 203 -3.55 -22.64 11.35
C THR A 203 -2.71 -23.77 11.94
N LEU A 204 -2.08 -23.54 13.10
CA LEU A 204 -1.34 -24.55 13.85
C LEU A 204 -2.23 -25.72 14.29
N ALA A 205 -3.44 -25.42 14.79
CA ALA A 205 -4.43 -26.43 15.17
C ALA A 205 -4.81 -27.32 13.98
N ARG A 206 -5.17 -26.72 12.83
CA ARG A 206 -5.48 -27.46 11.59
C ARG A 206 -4.28 -28.21 10.99
N ALA A 207 -3.06 -27.75 11.27
CA ALA A 207 -1.84 -28.43 10.85
C ALA A 207 -1.56 -29.69 11.70
N GLY A 208 -2.17 -29.82 12.89
CA GLY A 208 -2.08 -31.02 13.73
C GLY A 208 -1.03 -30.96 14.83
N VAL A 209 -0.76 -29.76 15.37
CA VAL A 209 0.05 -29.59 16.59
C VAL A 209 -0.62 -30.31 17.78
N ALA A 210 0.17 -30.79 18.75
CA ALA A 210 -0.39 -31.53 19.89
C ALA A 210 -1.02 -30.61 20.96
N GLU A 211 -0.40 -29.46 21.19
CA GLU A 211 -0.83 -28.48 22.18
C GLU A 211 -0.64 -27.06 21.63
N VAL A 212 -1.64 -26.20 21.82
CA VAL A 212 -1.56 -24.75 21.58
C VAL A 212 -1.73 -24.03 22.91
N VAL A 213 -0.69 -23.35 23.34
CA VAL A 213 -0.69 -22.48 24.51
C VAL A 213 -0.83 -21.04 24.02
N VAL A 214 -1.86 -20.32 24.47
CA VAL A 214 -2.09 -18.92 24.10
C VAL A 214 -1.72 -18.01 25.27
N ALA A 215 -0.75 -17.13 25.07
CA ALA A 215 -0.35 -16.12 26.04
C ALA A 215 -0.81 -14.74 25.58
N ASN A 216 -1.42 -13.94 26.46
CA ASN A 216 -1.81 -12.57 26.11
C ASN A 216 -1.80 -11.65 27.32
N ARG A 217 -1.54 -10.36 27.10
CA ARG A 217 -1.59 -9.33 28.16
C ARG A 217 -2.95 -9.25 28.83
N THR A 218 -4.02 -9.38 28.05
CA THR A 218 -5.38 -9.51 28.56
C THR A 218 -5.75 -10.99 28.57
N PHE A 219 -5.69 -11.61 29.74
CA PHE A 219 -5.88 -13.05 29.92
C PHE A 219 -7.23 -13.56 29.36
N ASP A 220 -8.33 -12.84 29.59
CA ASP A 220 -9.67 -13.20 29.09
C ASP A 220 -9.73 -13.39 27.57
N ARG A 221 -8.91 -12.66 26.80
CA ARG A 221 -8.84 -12.83 25.34
C ARG A 221 -8.13 -14.12 24.95
N ALA A 222 -7.07 -14.49 25.68
CA ALA A 222 -6.39 -15.77 25.49
C ALA A 222 -7.30 -16.94 25.87
N GLU A 223 -8.04 -16.85 26.98
CA GLU A 223 -9.01 -17.87 27.38
C GLU A 223 -10.10 -18.07 26.34
N ARG A 224 -10.62 -16.97 25.77
CA ARG A 224 -11.62 -17.05 24.71
C ARG A 224 -11.08 -17.76 23.47
N LEU A 225 -9.87 -17.41 23.02
CA LEU A 225 -9.25 -18.05 21.86
C LEU A 225 -8.97 -19.54 22.11
N ALA A 226 -8.41 -19.88 23.27
CA ALA A 226 -8.15 -21.27 23.66
C ALA A 226 -9.45 -22.10 23.70
N ARG A 227 -10.55 -21.54 24.22
CA ARG A 227 -11.85 -22.20 24.23
C ARG A 227 -12.38 -22.50 22.83
N ILE A 228 -12.33 -21.50 21.93
CA ILE A 228 -12.76 -21.66 20.54
C ILE A 228 -11.98 -22.79 19.85
N LEU A 229 -10.67 -22.88 20.09
CA LEU A 229 -9.82 -23.92 19.50
C LEU A 229 -10.12 -25.31 20.08
N GLY A 230 -10.41 -25.40 21.38
CA GLY A 230 -10.74 -26.66 22.03
C GLY A 230 -12.16 -27.17 21.76
N GLU A 231 -13.07 -26.30 21.29
CA GLU A 231 -14.45 -26.65 20.91
C GLU A 231 -14.58 -27.05 19.43
N ASP A 232 -13.53 -26.89 18.61
CA ASP A 232 -13.57 -27.26 17.19
C ASP A 232 -13.46 -28.79 17.02
N GLU A 233 -14.60 -29.42 16.70
CA GLU A 233 -14.72 -30.87 16.49
C GLU A 233 -13.81 -31.40 15.34
N ASN A 234 -13.26 -30.52 14.51
CA ASN A 234 -12.37 -30.91 13.41
C ASN A 234 -10.89 -30.99 13.80
N THR A 235 -10.52 -30.64 15.04
CA THR A 235 -9.12 -30.64 15.49
C THR A 235 -8.95 -31.29 16.86
N ASP A 236 -8.11 -32.33 16.96
CA ASP A 236 -7.78 -33.01 18.22
C ASP A 236 -6.68 -32.26 19.03
N VAL A 237 -6.73 -30.92 19.07
CA VAL A 237 -5.68 -30.12 19.70
C VAL A 237 -6.01 -29.77 21.16
N ALA A 238 -5.04 -29.94 22.06
CA ALA A 238 -5.17 -29.41 23.41
C ALA A 238 -4.90 -27.91 23.41
N ALA A 239 -5.88 -27.08 23.75
CA ALA A 239 -5.71 -25.63 23.82
C ALA A 239 -5.84 -25.11 25.26
N ARG A 240 -4.89 -24.27 25.70
CA ARG A 240 -4.97 -23.59 27.00
C ARG A 240 -4.44 -22.17 26.95
N ALA A 241 -4.97 -21.33 27.84
CA ALA A 241 -4.50 -19.96 28.00
C ALA A 241 -3.53 -19.84 29.19
N VAL A 242 -2.55 -18.94 29.07
CA VAL A 242 -1.63 -18.57 30.15
C VAL A 242 -1.51 -17.04 30.26
N PRO A 243 -1.23 -16.51 31.46
CA PRO A 243 -0.83 -15.11 31.61
C PRO A 243 0.48 -14.82 30.86
N ILE A 244 0.66 -13.59 30.39
CA ILE A 244 1.85 -13.18 29.62
C ILE A 244 3.16 -13.35 30.44
N GLU A 245 3.07 -13.23 31.76
CA GLU A 245 4.18 -13.41 32.69
C GLU A 245 4.70 -14.86 32.72
N SER A 246 3.90 -15.81 32.24
CA SER A 246 4.28 -17.23 32.16
C SER A 246 5.04 -17.58 30.89
N VAL A 247 5.16 -16.65 29.92
CA VAL A 247 5.84 -16.88 28.64
C VAL A 247 7.27 -17.43 28.82
N PRO A 248 8.14 -16.90 29.71
CA PRO A 248 9.49 -17.45 29.90
C PRO A 248 9.51 -18.93 30.30
N ALA A 249 8.57 -19.35 31.14
CA ALA A 249 8.46 -20.75 31.55
C ALA A 249 7.93 -21.63 30.41
N GLU A 250 6.94 -21.15 29.65
CA GLU A 250 6.37 -21.89 28.51
C GLU A 250 7.34 -22.00 27.32
N LEU A 251 8.21 -21.02 27.11
CA LEU A 251 9.28 -21.08 26.10
C LEU A 251 10.20 -22.29 26.29
N THR A 252 10.42 -22.74 27.53
CA THR A 252 11.22 -23.95 27.80
C THR A 252 10.53 -25.23 27.30
N ARG A 253 9.22 -25.20 27.04
CA ARG A 253 8.42 -26.38 26.65
C ARG A 253 7.92 -26.30 25.21
N ALA A 254 7.83 -25.10 24.64
CA ALA A 254 7.38 -24.89 23.28
C ALA A 254 8.44 -25.33 22.27
N ASP A 255 8.01 -25.96 21.18
CA ASP A 255 8.86 -26.27 20.04
C ASP A 255 8.71 -25.20 18.95
N VAL A 256 7.51 -24.65 18.81
CA VAL A 256 7.17 -23.59 17.85
C VAL A 256 6.54 -22.43 18.61
N VAL A 257 7.04 -21.21 18.40
CA VAL A 257 6.50 -20.00 18.99
C VAL A 257 6.07 -19.08 17.86
N VAL A 258 4.86 -18.55 17.93
CA VAL A 258 4.35 -17.54 16.99
C VAL A 258 4.01 -16.28 17.77
N SER A 259 4.67 -15.17 17.46
CA SER A 259 4.41 -13.88 18.07
C SER A 259 3.72 -12.94 17.09
N CYS A 260 2.57 -12.40 17.47
CA CYS A 260 1.82 -11.41 16.68
C CYS A 260 1.13 -10.40 17.60
N THR A 261 1.86 -9.73 18.48
CA THR A 261 1.29 -8.73 19.38
C THR A 261 1.29 -7.33 18.75
N GLY A 262 0.47 -6.44 19.31
CA GLY A 262 0.49 -5.01 19.00
C GLY A 262 1.31 -4.21 20.02
N ALA A 263 2.33 -4.82 20.64
CA ALA A 263 3.17 -4.14 21.61
C ALA A 263 4.07 -3.11 20.91
N THR A 264 4.31 -1.97 21.56
CA THR A 264 5.19 -0.90 21.06
C THR A 264 6.67 -1.16 21.40
N GLY A 265 7.07 -2.42 21.59
CA GLY A 265 8.40 -2.82 22.03
C GLY A 265 8.54 -4.34 22.17
N LEU A 266 9.76 -4.80 22.43
CA LEU A 266 10.10 -6.22 22.48
C LEU A 266 9.33 -6.95 23.58
N VAL A 267 8.65 -8.02 23.21
CA VAL A 267 8.00 -8.97 24.11
C VAL A 267 9.02 -10.00 24.61
N LEU A 268 9.97 -10.41 23.74
CA LEU A 268 11.04 -11.33 24.08
C LEU A 268 12.40 -10.79 23.65
N THR A 269 13.30 -10.63 24.61
CA THR A 269 14.69 -10.25 24.35
C THR A 269 15.52 -11.48 23.96
N ALA A 270 16.67 -11.26 23.32
CA ALA A 270 17.57 -12.35 22.96
C ALA A 270 18.06 -13.12 24.19
N GLU A 271 18.27 -12.45 25.33
CA GLU A 271 18.68 -13.11 26.58
C GLU A 271 17.58 -14.03 27.14
N ALA A 272 16.31 -13.62 27.05
CA ALA A 272 15.19 -14.45 27.49
C ALA A 272 15.05 -15.70 26.62
N ILE A 273 15.25 -15.56 25.31
CA ILE A 273 15.23 -16.68 24.35
C ILE A 273 16.41 -17.62 24.62
N ALA A 274 17.62 -17.08 24.82
CA ALA A 274 18.81 -17.85 25.14
C ALA A 274 18.61 -18.66 26.43
N ALA A 275 18.15 -18.02 27.52
CA ALA A 275 17.88 -18.69 28.79
C ALA A 275 16.85 -19.83 28.67
N ALA A 276 15.85 -19.68 27.80
CA ALA A 276 14.87 -20.73 27.55
C ALA A 276 15.48 -21.94 26.81
N VAL A 277 16.38 -21.71 25.86
CA VAL A 277 17.09 -22.77 25.13
C VAL A 277 18.12 -23.46 26.03
N GLU A 278 18.81 -22.72 26.91
CA GLU A 278 19.68 -23.30 27.94
C GLU A 278 18.87 -24.19 28.89
N GLY A 279 17.69 -23.73 29.32
CA GLY A 279 16.77 -24.52 30.15
C GLY A 279 16.24 -25.80 29.47
N ARG A 280 16.26 -25.86 28.13
CA ARG A 280 15.87 -27.04 27.33
C ARG A 280 16.98 -28.04 27.16
N THR A 281 18.18 -27.56 26.86
CA THR A 281 19.33 -28.38 26.43
C THR A 281 20.29 -28.71 27.57
N GLY A 282 20.30 -27.88 28.62
CA GLY A 282 21.28 -27.96 29.71
C GLY A 282 22.68 -27.46 29.33
N GLU A 283 22.85 -26.93 28.12
CA GLU A 283 24.10 -26.37 27.60
C GLU A 283 23.98 -24.84 27.43
N PRO A 284 25.04 -24.06 27.69
CA PRO A 284 25.02 -22.62 27.51
C PRO A 284 24.88 -22.24 26.04
N VAL A 285 24.01 -21.28 25.74
CA VAL A 285 23.75 -20.83 24.37
C VAL A 285 24.84 -19.85 23.95
N VAL A 286 25.58 -20.21 22.91
CA VAL A 286 26.62 -19.35 22.34
C VAL A 286 26.00 -18.43 21.29
N PHE A 287 26.29 -17.13 21.38
CA PHE A 287 26.01 -16.19 20.30
C PHE A 287 27.00 -16.46 19.16
N ASP A 288 26.47 -16.70 17.96
CA ASP A 288 27.26 -16.83 16.75
C ASP A 288 27.80 -15.43 16.36
N GLU A 289 28.97 -15.06 16.90
CA GLU A 289 29.65 -13.81 16.58
C GLU A 289 30.10 -13.75 15.11
N GLU A 290 30.15 -14.89 14.41
CA GLU A 290 30.55 -15.03 13.01
C GLU A 290 29.34 -15.11 12.04
N ASN A 291 28.40 -14.17 12.12
CA ASN A 291 27.43 -14.00 11.03
C ASN A 291 28.06 -13.16 9.88
N PRO A 292 28.35 -13.73 8.69
CA PRO A 292 28.96 -12.98 7.59
C PRO A 292 28.05 -11.90 6.99
N ALA A 293 26.78 -11.78 7.43
CA ALA A 293 25.86 -10.72 7.01
C ALA A 293 26.22 -9.33 7.55
N VAL A 294 27.07 -9.23 8.58
CA VAL A 294 27.67 -7.96 8.99
C VAL A 294 29.19 -8.13 9.00
N ARG A 295 29.81 -7.99 7.83
CA ARG A 295 31.21 -7.57 7.81
C ARG A 295 31.28 -6.26 8.59
N THR A 296 31.93 -6.26 9.75
CA THR A 296 32.60 -5.06 10.21
C THR A 296 33.56 -4.68 9.08
N LEU A 297 33.14 -3.71 8.28
CA LEU A 297 34.03 -3.11 7.31
C LEU A 297 35.26 -2.64 8.11
N PRO A 298 36.49 -2.94 7.65
CA PRO A 298 37.65 -2.29 8.24
C PRO A 298 37.36 -0.79 8.25
N PRO A 299 37.75 -0.07 9.31
CA PRO A 299 37.46 1.36 9.41
C PRO A 299 37.85 2.00 8.09
N THR A 300 36.91 2.65 7.43
CA THR A 300 37.20 3.41 6.20
C THR A 300 37.98 4.65 6.62
N SER A 301 39.26 4.44 6.95
CA SER A 301 40.24 5.50 6.92
C SER A 301 40.45 5.85 5.46
N LEU A 302 39.84 6.95 5.03
CA LEU A 302 40.33 7.71 3.88
C LEU A 302 41.75 8.16 4.21
N GLY A 303 42.74 7.35 3.85
CA GLY A 303 44.13 7.59 4.20
C GLY A 303 45.08 6.57 3.58
N THR A 304 45.71 7.00 2.49
CA THR A 304 46.98 6.52 1.91
C THR A 304 47.06 5.04 1.50
N ASP A 305 46.83 4.78 0.21
CA ASP A 305 47.50 3.88 -0.75
C ASP A 305 48.05 2.48 -0.39
N GLU A 306 47.95 1.97 0.83
CA GLU A 306 48.40 0.61 1.14
C GLU A 306 47.28 -0.21 1.79
N GLY A 307 46.49 -0.92 0.96
CA GLY A 307 45.52 -1.90 1.48
C GLY A 307 44.34 -2.27 0.59
N CYS A 308 44.21 -1.71 -0.62
CA CYS A 308 43.18 -2.16 -1.56
C CYS A 308 43.67 -3.44 -2.27
N PRO A 309 42.94 -4.58 -2.20
CA PRO A 309 43.31 -5.82 -2.90
C PRO A 309 43.11 -5.74 -4.44
N LEU A 310 42.71 -4.57 -4.96
CA LEU A 310 42.54 -4.30 -6.38
C LEU A 310 43.40 -3.10 -6.77
N ASP A 311 44.33 -3.32 -7.71
CA ASP A 311 45.15 -2.27 -8.31
C ASP A 311 44.30 -1.42 -9.28
N VAL A 312 43.63 -0.41 -8.73
CA VAL A 312 42.73 0.50 -9.47
C VAL A 312 43.47 1.61 -10.22
N SER A 313 44.80 1.69 -10.06
CA SER A 313 45.68 2.66 -10.73
C SER A 313 45.60 2.55 -12.25
N ALA A 314 45.40 1.34 -12.77
CA ALA A 314 45.32 1.07 -14.21
C ALA A 314 44.00 1.55 -14.84
N VAL A 315 42.92 1.72 -14.06
CA VAL A 315 41.58 2.06 -14.57
C VAL A 315 41.33 3.57 -14.55
N GLN A 316 41.98 4.31 -13.64
CA GLN A 316 41.86 5.78 -13.55
C GLN A 316 42.36 6.54 -14.78
N GLN A 317 43.18 5.92 -15.64
CA GLN A 317 43.69 6.56 -16.86
C GLN A 317 42.79 6.34 -18.09
N GLN A 318 41.66 5.63 -17.96
CA GLN A 318 40.70 5.49 -19.07
C GLN A 318 39.71 6.66 -19.11
N PRO A 319 39.59 7.37 -20.26
CA PRO A 319 38.61 8.43 -20.40
C PRO A 319 37.20 7.84 -20.31
N GLY A 320 36.39 8.36 -19.37
CA GLY A 320 35.00 7.93 -19.15
C GLY A 320 34.76 7.13 -17.87
N PHE A 321 35.79 6.82 -17.07
CA PHE A 321 35.63 6.11 -15.80
C PHE A 321 36.20 6.93 -14.64
N SER A 322 35.33 7.37 -13.73
CA SER A 322 35.71 8.07 -12.49
C SER A 322 34.98 7.48 -11.30
N VAL A 323 35.74 7.02 -10.32
CA VAL A 323 35.22 6.43 -9.07
C VAL A 323 34.49 7.47 -8.21
N MET A 324 34.83 8.75 -8.38
CA MET A 324 34.19 9.86 -7.66
C MET A 324 33.10 10.57 -8.49
N GLY A 325 32.78 10.08 -9.69
CA GLY A 325 31.70 10.60 -10.54
C GLY A 325 31.93 12.00 -11.13
N GLU A 326 32.82 12.82 -10.56
CA GLU A 326 33.02 14.23 -10.93
C GLU A 326 33.40 14.43 -12.41
N ALA A 327 34.19 13.52 -13.00
CA ALA A 327 34.58 13.61 -14.40
C ALA A 327 33.48 13.14 -15.39
N ALA A 328 32.49 12.36 -14.93
CA ALA A 328 31.40 11.87 -15.78
C ALA A 328 30.32 12.95 -16.03
N VAL A 329 30.23 13.94 -15.13
CA VAL A 329 29.22 15.02 -15.16
C VAL A 329 29.77 16.35 -15.69
N ALA A 330 31.09 16.47 -15.81
CA ALA A 330 31.74 17.69 -16.26
C ALA A 330 31.41 17.97 -17.74
N GLY A 331 30.49 18.92 -17.96
CA GLY A 331 30.09 19.40 -19.30
C GLY A 331 28.72 18.94 -19.79
N MET A 332 27.95 18.19 -19.00
CA MET A 332 26.56 17.84 -19.34
C MET A 332 25.60 18.96 -18.93
N ASP A 333 24.66 19.31 -19.81
CA ASP A 333 23.59 20.23 -19.46
C ASP A 333 22.55 19.55 -18.54
N ALA A 334 21.80 20.38 -17.80
CA ALA A 334 20.85 19.90 -16.80
C ALA A 334 19.74 19.00 -17.40
N ALA A 335 19.35 19.24 -18.65
CA ALA A 335 18.33 18.46 -19.34
C ALA A 335 18.83 17.03 -19.66
N THR A 336 20.12 16.88 -19.96
CA THR A 336 20.75 15.57 -20.19
C THR A 336 20.87 14.77 -18.89
N LEU A 337 21.08 15.44 -17.76
CA LEU A 337 21.11 14.81 -16.43
C LEU A 337 19.75 14.31 -15.97
N GLU A 338 18.67 15.07 -16.24
CA GLU A 338 17.30 14.65 -15.96
C GLU A 338 16.88 13.41 -16.78
N GLN A 339 17.33 13.29 -18.03
CA GLN A 339 17.06 12.10 -18.86
C GLN A 339 17.78 10.84 -18.36
N HIS A 340 18.97 10.99 -17.78
CA HIS A 340 19.69 9.87 -17.18
C HIS A 340 19.08 9.43 -15.85
N ALA A 341 18.50 10.35 -15.06
CA ALA A 341 17.78 10.02 -13.83
C ALA A 341 16.51 9.18 -14.09
N ALA A 342 15.82 9.43 -15.21
CA ALA A 342 14.60 8.68 -15.58
C ALA A 342 14.82 7.17 -15.82
N TRP A 343 16.07 6.73 -16.03
CA TRP A 343 16.41 5.32 -16.24
C TRP A 343 16.44 4.52 -14.92
N VAL A 344 16.61 5.18 -13.78
CA VAL A 344 16.61 4.57 -12.44
C VAL A 344 15.18 4.24 -11.98
N ASP A 345 14.19 4.98 -12.46
CA ASP A 345 12.79 4.88 -12.01
C ASP A 345 11.88 4.01 -12.90
N ASN A 346 12.43 3.31 -13.90
CA ASN A 346 11.67 2.44 -14.80
C ASN A 346 10.42 3.11 -15.43
N ALA A 347 10.48 4.42 -15.65
CA ALA A 347 9.38 5.21 -16.22
C ALA A 347 9.29 5.04 -17.74
N THR A 348 8.08 4.95 -18.29
CA THR A 348 7.83 5.09 -19.73
C THR A 348 8.14 6.52 -20.17
N VAL A 349 9.26 6.70 -20.88
CA VAL A 349 9.70 7.99 -21.40
C VAL A 349 8.76 8.46 -22.52
N ASP A 350 8.14 9.63 -22.37
CA ASP A 350 7.35 10.28 -23.43
C ASP A 350 8.30 10.84 -24.51
N ARG A 351 8.56 10.06 -25.56
CA ARG A 351 9.33 10.50 -26.74
C ARG A 351 8.48 11.47 -27.58
N ARG A 352 8.31 12.71 -27.13
CA ARG A 352 7.62 13.73 -27.93
C ARG A 352 8.49 14.89 -28.43
N THR A 353 9.79 14.93 -28.15
CA THR A 353 10.63 16.06 -28.61
C THR A 353 12.04 15.75 -29.12
N ALA A 354 12.46 14.49 -29.25
CA ALA A 354 13.71 14.15 -29.96
C ALA A 354 13.38 13.64 -31.37
N GLY A 355 13.90 14.31 -32.40
CA GLY A 355 13.68 13.97 -33.81
C GLY A 355 13.87 12.48 -34.09
N ARG A 356 12.97 11.90 -34.90
CA ARG A 356 13.00 10.49 -35.32
C ARG A 356 14.41 10.13 -35.79
N ARG A 357 15.14 9.35 -35.00
CA ARG A 357 16.37 8.70 -35.45
C ARG A 357 15.98 7.66 -36.50
N GLY A 358 16.73 7.61 -37.60
CA GLY A 358 16.50 6.65 -38.67
C GLY A 358 16.91 5.24 -38.24
N PRO A 359 16.32 4.19 -38.82
CA PRO A 359 16.60 2.79 -38.47
C PRO A 359 18.07 2.38 -38.65
N GLU A 360 18.84 3.07 -39.51
CA GLU A 360 20.29 2.86 -39.66
C GLU A 360 21.09 3.32 -38.44
N ALA A 361 20.72 4.44 -37.82
CA ALA A 361 21.40 4.94 -36.62
C ALA A 361 21.15 4.06 -35.39
N ASP A 362 19.94 3.49 -35.29
CA ASP A 362 19.60 2.53 -34.24
C ASP A 362 20.34 1.19 -34.48
N ALA A 363 20.52 0.77 -35.74
CA ALA A 363 21.27 -0.43 -36.08
C ALA A 363 22.76 -0.32 -35.74
N GLU A 364 23.39 0.83 -36.00
CA GLU A 364 24.78 1.09 -35.61
C GLU A 364 24.96 1.06 -34.09
N LEU A 365 24.01 1.62 -33.34
CA LEU A 365 24.08 1.69 -31.88
C LEU A 365 23.84 0.31 -31.24
N ILE A 366 22.93 -0.48 -31.78
CA ILE A 366 22.73 -1.88 -31.40
C ILE A 366 23.99 -2.71 -31.73
N ALA A 367 24.60 -2.49 -32.88
CA ALA A 367 25.85 -3.17 -33.25
C ALA A 367 27.03 -2.77 -32.34
N ALA A 368 27.14 -1.50 -31.98
CA ALA A 368 28.15 -1.00 -31.05
C ALA A 368 27.93 -1.55 -29.63
N LEU A 369 26.68 -1.62 -29.17
CA LEU A 369 26.33 -2.21 -27.88
C LEU A 369 26.62 -3.73 -27.87
N ALA A 370 26.28 -4.44 -28.94
CA ALA A 370 26.55 -5.87 -29.09
C ALA A 370 28.06 -6.15 -29.13
N ALA A 371 28.85 -5.32 -29.82
CA ALA A 371 30.30 -5.41 -29.84
C ALA A 371 30.91 -5.13 -28.45
N THR A 372 30.39 -4.14 -27.73
CA THR A 372 30.83 -3.81 -26.37
C THR A 372 30.50 -4.94 -25.40
N ALA A 373 29.29 -5.51 -25.47
CA ALA A 373 28.88 -6.67 -24.67
C ALA A 373 29.70 -7.94 -24.98
N ALA A 374 30.11 -8.12 -26.24
CA ALA A 374 31.00 -9.21 -26.65
C ALA A 374 32.44 -9.04 -26.11
N THR A 375 32.88 -7.81 -25.89
CA THR A 375 34.25 -7.48 -25.43
C THR A 375 34.35 -7.48 -23.90
N VAL A 376 33.32 -6.97 -23.20
CA VAL A 376 33.26 -6.87 -21.74
C VAL A 376 32.82 -8.19 -21.09
N GLY A 377 32.24 -9.11 -21.87
CA GLY A 377 31.53 -10.27 -21.34
C GLY A 377 30.22 -9.84 -20.68
N ARG A 378 29.34 -10.81 -20.39
CA ARG A 378 28.12 -10.51 -19.61
C ARG A 378 28.54 -9.87 -18.29
N ILE A 379 27.97 -8.70 -17.97
CA ILE A 379 27.95 -8.20 -16.59
C ILE A 379 27.44 -9.38 -15.76
N PRO A 380 28.21 -9.89 -14.78
CA PRO A 380 27.70 -10.95 -13.95
C PRO A 380 26.43 -10.39 -13.31
N GLU A 381 25.29 -11.02 -13.57
CA GLU A 381 24.14 -10.92 -12.67
C GLU A 381 24.72 -11.00 -11.26
N ARG A 382 24.32 -10.09 -10.35
CA ARG A 382 24.78 -10.10 -8.97
C ARG A 382 24.67 -11.53 -8.47
N ARG A 383 25.79 -12.24 -8.50
CA ARG A 383 25.84 -13.65 -8.14
C ARG A 383 25.58 -13.59 -6.65
N ARG A 384 24.38 -14.00 -6.23
CA ARG A 384 24.04 -14.19 -4.81
C ARG A 384 25.27 -14.89 -4.24
N PRO A 385 25.99 -14.30 -3.27
CA PRO A 385 27.23 -14.88 -2.79
C PRO A 385 26.94 -16.35 -2.48
N GLU A 386 27.71 -17.26 -3.07
CA GLU A 386 27.56 -18.69 -2.78
C GLU A 386 27.54 -18.82 -1.26
N PRO A 387 26.54 -19.51 -0.66
CA PRO A 387 26.43 -19.60 0.78
C PRO A 387 27.76 -20.13 1.31
N VAL A 388 28.52 -19.25 1.95
CA VAL A 388 29.77 -19.62 2.61
C VAL A 388 29.34 -20.64 3.64
N ALA A 389 29.87 -21.87 3.55
CA ALA A 389 29.59 -22.92 4.50
C ALA A 389 30.09 -22.45 5.87
N GLY A 390 29.18 -21.84 6.63
CA GLY A 390 29.39 -21.50 8.02
C GLY A 390 29.57 -22.77 8.85
N PRO A 391 30.04 -22.65 10.09
CA PRO A 391 30.10 -23.79 11.01
C PRO A 391 28.74 -24.49 11.05
N VAL A 392 28.75 -25.83 11.09
CA VAL A 392 27.54 -26.66 11.17
C VAL A 392 26.78 -26.24 12.42
N ARG A 393 25.69 -25.49 12.25
CA ARG A 393 24.85 -25.06 13.37
C ARG A 393 24.19 -26.29 14.00
N PRO A 394 24.09 -26.37 15.34
CA PRO A 394 23.30 -27.40 15.98
C PRO A 394 21.85 -27.35 15.47
N GLU A 395 21.19 -28.50 15.36
CA GLU A 395 19.80 -28.54 14.91
C GLU A 395 18.93 -27.65 15.82
N PRO A 396 18.06 -26.80 15.23
CA PRO A 396 17.25 -25.89 16.01
C PRO A 396 16.27 -26.66 16.90
N VAL A 397 16.33 -26.39 18.20
CA VAL A 397 15.44 -26.97 19.23
C VAL A 397 14.26 -26.05 19.54
N LEU A 398 14.31 -24.80 19.07
CA LEU A 398 13.26 -23.79 19.22
C LEU A 398 13.06 -23.04 17.90
N PHE A 399 11.83 -23.05 17.40
CA PHE A 399 11.42 -22.38 16.16
C PHE A 399 10.55 -21.16 16.50
N LEU A 400 10.92 -20.00 16.00
CA LEU A 400 10.28 -18.72 16.29
C LEU A 400 9.75 -18.12 14.99
N LEU A 401 8.49 -17.70 14.98
CA LEU A 401 7.85 -16.97 13.91
C LEU A 401 7.41 -15.60 14.45
N ASP A 402 8.06 -14.53 14.03
CA ASP A 402 7.67 -13.16 14.39
C ASP A 402 6.91 -12.50 13.24
N LEU A 403 5.63 -12.19 13.48
CA LEU A 403 4.75 -11.50 12.53
C LEU A 403 4.25 -10.16 13.10
N ALA A 404 4.88 -9.63 14.15
CA ALA A 404 4.52 -8.35 14.73
C ALA A 404 5.24 -7.17 14.04
N MET A 405 4.59 -6.01 14.04
CA MET A 405 5.24 -4.73 13.73
C MET A 405 4.73 -3.63 14.67
N PRO A 406 5.62 -2.97 15.45
CA PRO A 406 7.06 -3.27 15.63
C PRO A 406 7.34 -4.71 16.09
N ARG A 407 8.54 -5.24 15.81
CA ARG A 407 8.90 -6.63 16.17
C ARG A 407 8.67 -6.94 17.64
N ASP A 408 8.14 -8.13 17.90
CA ASP A 408 7.99 -8.65 19.25
C ASP A 408 9.29 -9.28 19.75
N LEU A 409 10.08 -9.86 18.83
CA LEU A 409 11.29 -10.59 19.15
C LEU A 409 12.53 -9.78 18.79
N ASP A 410 13.55 -9.86 19.64
CA ASP A 410 14.82 -9.22 19.37
C ASP A 410 15.50 -9.83 18.12
N ALA A 411 15.92 -8.98 17.18
CA ALA A 411 16.66 -9.36 15.98
C ALA A 411 17.91 -10.20 16.29
N ALA A 412 18.54 -9.96 17.44
CA ALA A 412 19.72 -10.69 17.88
C ALA A 412 19.46 -12.20 18.05
N ALA A 413 18.19 -12.64 18.15
CA ALA A 413 17.83 -14.05 18.18
C ALA A 413 18.24 -14.83 16.92
N HIS A 414 18.43 -14.18 15.77
CA HIS A 414 19.00 -14.82 14.55
C HIS A 414 20.41 -15.39 14.76
N ARG A 415 21.12 -14.91 15.77
CA ARG A 415 22.50 -15.32 16.11
C ARG A 415 22.56 -16.38 17.20
N LEU A 416 21.44 -16.80 17.77
CA LEU A 416 21.44 -17.79 18.85
C LEU A 416 21.54 -19.21 18.27
N ALA A 417 22.53 -19.98 18.75
CA ALA A 417 22.64 -21.40 18.42
C ALA A 417 21.41 -22.18 18.94
N GLY A 418 20.90 -23.12 18.14
CA GLY A 418 19.72 -23.91 18.50
C GLY A 418 18.37 -23.18 18.33
N VAL A 419 18.38 -21.93 17.84
CA VAL A 419 17.17 -21.16 17.52
C VAL A 419 17.05 -20.96 16.01
N ARG A 420 15.84 -21.11 15.49
CA ARG A 420 15.50 -20.67 14.13
C ARG A 420 14.41 -19.61 14.20
N LEU A 421 14.78 -18.37 13.95
CA LEU A 421 13.85 -17.25 13.80
C LEU A 421 13.53 -17.04 12.33
N ILE A 422 12.23 -16.91 12.02
CA ILE A 422 11.72 -16.39 10.76
C ILE A 422 10.86 -15.19 11.12
N ASP A 423 11.28 -14.02 10.68
CA ASP A 423 10.54 -12.77 10.81
C ASP A 423 9.93 -12.35 9.46
N ILE A 424 9.22 -11.22 9.48
CA ILE A 424 8.62 -10.62 8.29
C ILE A 424 9.69 -10.36 7.20
N GLU A 425 10.90 -9.92 7.55
CA GLU A 425 11.98 -9.66 6.60
C GLU A 425 12.44 -10.96 5.90
N SER A 426 12.65 -12.02 6.68
CA SER A 426 13.00 -13.34 6.17
C SER A 426 11.94 -13.91 5.21
N LEU A 427 10.66 -13.64 5.49
CA LEU A 427 9.55 -14.06 4.62
C LEU A 427 9.52 -13.28 3.30
N ALA A 428 9.77 -11.96 3.35
CA ALA A 428 9.83 -11.13 2.15
C ALA A 428 10.88 -11.65 1.15
N GLU A 429 12.07 -12.01 1.64
CA GLU A 429 13.16 -12.53 0.82
C GLU A 429 12.82 -13.88 0.19
N ALA A 430 12.12 -14.75 0.92
CA ALA A 430 11.75 -16.08 0.45
C ALA A 430 10.58 -16.07 -0.55
N SER A 431 9.67 -15.09 -0.45
CA SER A 431 8.50 -15.00 -1.34
C SER A 431 8.85 -14.53 -2.76
N ALA A 432 9.95 -13.79 -2.92
CA ALA A 432 10.37 -13.24 -4.21
C ALA A 432 10.64 -14.29 -5.31
N ASP A 433 10.90 -15.55 -4.93
CA ASP A 433 11.30 -16.64 -5.83
C ASP A 433 10.10 -17.53 -6.31
N ALA A 434 8.84 -17.20 -5.97
CA ALA A 434 7.67 -18.03 -6.27
C ALA A 434 7.09 -17.83 -7.71
N PRO A 435 6.74 -18.90 -8.45
CA PRO A 435 6.18 -18.80 -9.81
C PRO A 435 4.70 -18.38 -9.79
N MET A 436 4.42 -17.07 -9.85
CA MET A 436 3.06 -16.49 -9.71
C MET A 436 2.59 -15.65 -10.91
N ALA A 437 3.31 -15.65 -12.04
CA ALA A 437 3.16 -14.63 -13.08
C ALA A 437 1.76 -14.59 -13.75
N ALA A 438 1.13 -15.73 -14.03
CA ALA A 438 -0.09 -15.77 -14.84
C ALA A 438 -1.35 -15.24 -14.12
N ASP A 439 -1.53 -15.58 -12.83
CA ASP A 439 -2.66 -15.08 -12.02
C ASP A 439 -2.49 -13.59 -11.70
N VAL A 440 -1.26 -13.16 -11.43
CA VAL A 440 -0.93 -11.75 -11.21
C VAL A 440 -1.29 -10.89 -12.44
N ASP A 441 -1.01 -11.37 -13.65
CA ASP A 441 -1.36 -10.66 -14.88
C ASP A 441 -2.89 -10.55 -15.09
N LEU A 442 -3.66 -11.54 -14.65
CA LEU A 442 -5.12 -11.45 -14.66
C LEU A 442 -5.63 -10.38 -13.70
N VAL A 443 -5.10 -10.33 -12.47
CA VAL A 443 -5.48 -9.32 -11.48
C VAL A 443 -5.08 -7.92 -11.93
N ARG A 444 -3.89 -7.74 -12.54
CA ARG A 444 -3.47 -6.45 -13.12
C ARG A 444 -4.44 -5.95 -14.19
N ARG A 445 -5.01 -6.84 -15.01
CA ARG A 445 -6.06 -6.46 -15.98
C ARG A 445 -7.34 -6.01 -15.29
N ILE A 446 -7.80 -6.74 -14.27
CA ILE A 446 -8.97 -6.34 -13.46
C ILE A 446 -8.75 -4.94 -12.88
N VAL A 447 -7.58 -4.69 -12.27
CA VAL A 447 -7.23 -3.38 -11.71
C VAL A 447 -7.25 -2.30 -12.78
N ALA A 448 -6.62 -2.53 -13.94
CA ALA A 448 -6.57 -1.54 -15.03
C ALA A 448 -7.97 -1.17 -15.55
N ASP A 449 -8.85 -2.15 -15.75
CA ASP A 449 -10.23 -1.93 -16.20
C ASP A 449 -11.03 -1.11 -15.18
N GLU A 450 -10.84 -1.42 -13.89
CA GLU A 450 -11.55 -0.76 -12.78
C GLU A 450 -11.04 0.66 -12.53
N VAL A 451 -9.75 0.93 -12.69
CA VAL A 451 -9.19 2.29 -12.65
C VAL A 451 -9.78 3.14 -13.78
N ALA A 452 -9.85 2.59 -15.00
CA ALA A 452 -10.45 3.28 -16.14
C ALA A 452 -11.93 3.58 -15.89
N ALA A 453 -12.69 2.63 -15.34
CA ALA A 453 -14.09 2.80 -14.98
C ALA A 453 -14.29 3.85 -13.87
N PHE A 454 -13.45 3.82 -12.83
CA PHE A 454 -13.49 4.78 -11.73
C PHE A 454 -13.19 6.21 -12.21
N GLY A 455 -12.13 6.40 -13.00
CA GLY A 455 -11.79 7.71 -13.57
C GLY A 455 -12.90 8.25 -14.50
N ALA A 456 -13.54 7.37 -15.30
CA ALA A 456 -14.69 7.76 -16.11
C ALA A 456 -15.89 8.21 -15.27
N ALA A 457 -16.19 7.51 -14.17
CA ALA A 457 -17.24 7.88 -13.24
C ALA A 457 -16.95 9.24 -12.55
N GLN A 458 -15.71 9.46 -12.11
CA GLN A 458 -15.29 10.71 -11.47
C GLN A 458 -15.42 11.92 -12.42
N ARG A 459 -14.97 11.77 -13.67
CA ARG A 459 -15.14 12.83 -14.69
C ARG A 459 -16.62 13.13 -14.97
N ALA A 460 -17.47 12.10 -15.02
CA ALA A 460 -18.91 12.29 -15.21
C ALA A 460 -19.56 13.00 -14.00
N ALA A 461 -19.12 12.71 -12.77
CA ALA A 461 -19.57 13.38 -11.56
C ALA A 461 -19.20 14.87 -11.58
N HIS A 462 -17.97 15.23 -11.97
CA HIS A 462 -17.51 16.61 -12.04
C HIS A 462 -18.34 17.50 -13.00
N ILE A 463 -18.97 16.90 -14.02
CA ILE A 463 -19.81 17.64 -14.98
C ILE A 463 -21.24 17.87 -14.47
N THR A 464 -21.72 17.04 -13.55
CA THR A 464 -23.12 17.07 -13.11
C THR A 464 -23.55 18.45 -12.58
N PRO A 465 -22.77 19.15 -11.73
CA PRO A 465 -23.13 20.51 -11.29
C PRO A 465 -23.26 21.52 -12.44
N THR A 466 -22.41 21.41 -13.46
CA THR A 466 -22.46 22.27 -14.65
C THR A 466 -23.74 22.04 -15.45
N VAL A 467 -24.17 20.77 -15.57
CA VAL A 467 -25.43 20.40 -16.23
C VAL A 467 -26.65 20.91 -15.44
N VAL A 468 -26.60 20.84 -14.12
CA VAL A 468 -27.67 21.34 -13.26
C VAL A 468 -27.76 22.87 -13.35
N ALA A 469 -26.64 23.59 -13.30
CA ALA A 469 -26.60 25.04 -13.47
C ALA A 469 -27.18 25.47 -14.84
N LEU A 470 -26.83 24.77 -15.92
CA LEU A 470 -27.40 25.01 -17.26
C LEU A 470 -28.93 24.86 -17.28
N ARG A 471 -29.46 23.83 -16.62
CA ARG A 471 -30.91 23.60 -16.53
C ARG A 471 -31.60 24.67 -15.69
N SER A 472 -30.98 25.14 -14.62
CA SER A 472 -31.50 26.24 -13.80
C SER A 472 -31.59 27.53 -14.61
N MET A 473 -30.50 27.91 -15.30
CA MET A 473 -30.48 29.09 -16.18
C MET A 473 -31.59 29.02 -17.23
N ALA A 474 -31.79 27.87 -17.85
CA ALA A 474 -32.86 27.69 -18.83
C ALA A 474 -34.26 27.80 -18.22
N ALA A 475 -34.46 27.30 -17.00
CA ALA A 475 -35.71 27.45 -16.27
C ALA A 475 -36.01 28.93 -15.95
N ASP A 476 -34.97 29.72 -15.60
CA ASP A 476 -35.10 31.15 -15.33
C ASP A 476 -35.46 31.93 -16.60
N VAL A 477 -34.85 31.59 -17.74
CA VAL A 477 -35.23 32.16 -19.05
C VAL A 477 -36.69 31.87 -19.38
N VAL A 478 -37.15 30.62 -19.15
CA VAL A 478 -38.56 30.27 -19.35
C VAL A 478 -39.46 31.07 -18.42
N ALA A 479 -39.12 31.17 -17.13
CA ALA A 479 -39.92 31.93 -16.15
C ALA A 479 -40.07 33.40 -16.55
N ASN A 480 -38.97 34.03 -16.99
CA ASN A 480 -38.97 35.43 -17.43
C ASN A 480 -39.83 35.66 -18.68
N GLU A 481 -39.77 34.76 -19.67
CA GLU A 481 -40.61 34.88 -20.87
C GLU A 481 -42.10 34.64 -20.60
N ILE A 482 -42.43 33.73 -19.67
CA ILE A 482 -43.81 33.55 -19.23
C ILE A 482 -44.33 34.79 -18.49
N ALA A 483 -43.54 35.38 -17.58
CA ALA A 483 -43.92 36.63 -16.92
C ALA A 483 -44.12 37.79 -17.92
N ARG A 484 -43.28 37.84 -18.97
CA ARG A 484 -43.43 38.83 -20.05
C ARG A 484 -44.70 38.62 -20.87
N LEU A 485 -45.08 37.36 -21.11
CA LEU A 485 -46.34 37.01 -21.77
C LEU A 485 -47.55 37.48 -20.95
N GLU A 486 -47.53 37.25 -19.64
CA GLU A 486 -48.60 37.68 -18.72
C GLU A 486 -48.78 39.20 -18.75
N GLY A 487 -47.70 39.97 -18.74
CA GLY A 487 -47.76 41.43 -18.84
C GLY A 487 -48.30 41.95 -20.17
N ARG A 488 -48.10 41.22 -21.27
CA ARG A 488 -48.55 41.63 -22.63
C ARG A 488 -49.97 41.17 -22.97
N LEU A 489 -50.44 40.09 -22.35
CA LEU A 489 -51.74 39.48 -22.62
C LEU A 489 -52.51 39.25 -21.30
N PRO A 490 -52.94 40.33 -20.61
CA PRO A 490 -53.62 40.22 -19.32
C PRO A 490 -55.00 39.54 -19.37
N GLY A 491 -55.60 39.41 -20.56
CA GLY A 491 -56.89 38.75 -20.78
C GLY A 491 -56.82 37.25 -21.14
N LEU A 492 -55.64 36.63 -21.04
CA LEU A 492 -55.47 35.22 -21.38
C LEU A 492 -56.02 34.31 -20.27
N ASP A 493 -56.93 33.41 -20.64
CA ASP A 493 -57.49 32.38 -19.76
C ASP A 493 -56.40 31.48 -19.16
N ASP A 494 -56.56 31.11 -17.89
CA ASP A 494 -55.57 30.35 -17.09
C ASP A 494 -55.27 28.99 -17.72
N LYS A 495 -56.28 28.36 -18.34
CA LYS A 495 -56.11 27.09 -19.05
C LYS A 495 -55.18 27.21 -20.25
N HIS A 496 -55.34 28.26 -21.05
CA HIS A 496 -54.47 28.53 -22.19
C HIS A 496 -53.06 28.93 -21.74
N ARG A 497 -52.95 29.69 -20.64
CA ARG A 497 -51.67 30.06 -20.05
C ARG A 497 -50.87 28.84 -19.59
N ALA A 498 -51.52 27.89 -18.93
CA ALA A 498 -50.91 26.64 -18.50
C ALA A 498 -50.40 25.82 -19.70
N GLU A 499 -51.20 25.69 -20.77
CA GLU A 499 -50.79 24.95 -21.97
C GLU A 499 -49.59 25.59 -22.67
N ILE A 500 -49.56 26.93 -22.79
CA ILE A 500 -48.42 27.67 -23.35
C ILE A 500 -47.18 27.45 -22.50
N THR A 501 -47.30 27.59 -21.18
CA THR A 501 -46.19 27.35 -20.23
C THR A 501 -45.63 25.94 -20.37
N GLN A 502 -46.49 24.94 -20.43
CA GLN A 502 -46.08 23.55 -20.57
C GLN A 502 -45.48 23.23 -21.95
N THR A 503 -45.92 23.95 -23.00
CA THR A 503 -45.33 23.85 -24.34
C THR A 503 -43.91 24.42 -24.35
N VAL A 504 -43.71 25.60 -23.79
CA VAL A 504 -42.37 26.24 -23.71
C VAL A 504 -41.41 25.38 -22.89
N LYS A 505 -41.84 24.89 -21.71
CA LYS A 505 -41.04 23.96 -20.89
C LYS A 505 -40.65 22.70 -21.67
N ARG A 506 -41.60 22.04 -22.35
CA ARG A 506 -41.33 20.85 -23.18
C ARG A 506 -40.33 21.12 -24.29
N VAL A 507 -40.37 22.29 -24.93
CA VAL A 507 -39.42 22.66 -25.99
C VAL A 507 -38.01 22.79 -25.40
N VAL A 508 -37.85 23.52 -24.29
CA VAL A 508 -36.56 23.70 -23.63
C VAL A 508 -36.00 22.37 -23.11
N ASP A 509 -36.83 21.54 -22.48
CA ASP A 509 -36.41 20.22 -22.01
C ASP A 509 -35.90 19.33 -23.15
N LYS A 510 -36.59 19.34 -24.30
CA LYS A 510 -36.16 18.59 -25.49
C LYS A 510 -34.85 19.13 -26.08
N LEU A 511 -34.66 20.45 -26.10
CA LEU A 511 -33.43 21.08 -26.59
C LEU A 511 -32.23 20.77 -25.69
N LEU A 512 -32.41 20.70 -24.37
CA LEU A 512 -31.33 20.44 -23.42
C LEU A 512 -31.07 18.96 -23.16
N HIS A 513 -32.03 18.07 -23.40
CA HIS A 513 -31.85 16.64 -23.13
C HIS A 513 -30.67 16.03 -23.90
N ALA A 514 -30.63 16.16 -25.23
CA ALA A 514 -29.58 15.54 -26.03
C ALA A 514 -28.17 16.12 -25.76
N PRO A 515 -27.96 17.45 -25.68
CA PRO A 515 -26.65 18.02 -25.34
C PRO A 515 -26.17 17.63 -23.94
N THR A 516 -27.05 17.62 -22.93
CA THR A 516 -26.66 17.28 -21.56
C THR A 516 -26.27 15.81 -21.41
N VAL A 517 -26.97 14.90 -22.09
CA VAL A 517 -26.58 13.48 -22.14
C VAL A 517 -25.26 13.31 -22.89
N ARG A 518 -25.09 13.98 -24.03
CA ARG A 518 -23.89 13.84 -24.85
C ARG A 518 -22.63 14.36 -24.15
N VAL A 519 -22.73 15.46 -23.41
CA VAL A 519 -21.59 15.98 -22.65
C VAL A 519 -21.19 15.03 -21.51
N LYS A 520 -22.16 14.41 -20.80
CA LYS A 520 -21.82 13.38 -19.80
C LYS A 520 -21.10 12.17 -20.41
N GLN A 521 -21.51 11.73 -21.60
CA GLN A 521 -20.84 10.64 -22.33
C GLN A 521 -19.42 11.02 -22.75
N LEU A 522 -19.25 12.19 -23.38
CA LEU A 522 -17.97 12.66 -23.88
C LEU A 522 -16.97 12.95 -22.75
N ALA A 523 -17.47 13.28 -21.56
CA ALA A 523 -16.64 13.50 -20.37
C ALA A 523 -16.12 12.21 -19.73
N ALA A 524 -16.85 11.11 -19.91
CA ALA A 524 -16.39 9.79 -19.48
C ALA A 524 -15.18 9.31 -20.31
N GLU A 525 -15.00 9.83 -21.54
CA GLU A 525 -13.88 9.49 -22.42
C GLU A 525 -12.57 10.21 -22.02
N PRO A 526 -11.39 9.60 -22.28
CA PRO A 526 -10.10 10.23 -22.02
C PRO A 526 -9.95 11.55 -22.79
N GLY A 527 -9.59 12.63 -22.09
CA GLY A 527 -9.51 13.99 -22.66
C GLY A 527 -10.81 14.82 -22.58
N GLY A 528 -11.87 14.27 -21.99
CA GLY A 528 -13.18 14.94 -21.87
C GLY A 528 -13.27 16.09 -20.86
N ALA A 529 -12.20 16.42 -20.13
CA ALA A 529 -12.19 17.48 -19.11
C ALA A 529 -12.57 18.86 -19.70
N GLY A 530 -12.18 19.14 -20.96
CA GLY A 530 -12.48 20.40 -21.62
C GLY A 530 -13.95 20.63 -21.97
N TYR A 531 -14.82 19.60 -21.90
CA TYR A 531 -16.24 19.78 -22.24
C TYR A 531 -17.03 20.51 -21.15
N ALA A 532 -16.63 20.40 -19.89
CA ALA A 532 -17.23 21.17 -18.80
C ALA A 532 -16.96 22.67 -18.98
N ASP A 533 -15.71 23.01 -19.30
CA ASP A 533 -15.31 24.40 -19.56
C ASP A 533 -15.94 24.93 -20.85
N ALA A 534 -16.02 24.11 -21.89
CA ALA A 534 -16.75 24.47 -23.11
C ALA A 534 -18.23 24.79 -22.81
N LEU A 535 -18.92 24.03 -21.97
CA LEU A 535 -20.30 24.35 -21.57
C LEU A 535 -20.38 25.67 -20.79
N ARG A 536 -19.45 25.91 -19.85
CA ARG A 536 -19.40 27.16 -19.10
C ARG A 536 -19.21 28.35 -20.02
N THR A 537 -18.30 28.25 -20.99
CA THR A 537 -18.05 29.32 -21.96
C THR A 537 -19.19 29.51 -22.95
N LEU A 538 -19.77 28.43 -23.47
CA LEU A 538 -20.84 28.52 -24.49
C LEU A 538 -22.14 29.10 -23.95
N PHE A 539 -22.42 28.89 -22.67
CA PHE A 539 -23.67 29.32 -22.03
C PHE A 539 -23.48 30.40 -20.96
N ASP A 540 -22.28 30.95 -20.82
CA ASP A 540 -21.93 32.00 -19.84
C ASP A 540 -22.44 31.67 -18.42
N LEU A 541 -22.17 30.44 -17.98
CA LEU A 541 -22.68 29.93 -16.70
C LEU A 541 -21.89 30.56 -15.54
N ASP A 542 -22.61 31.19 -14.61
CA ASP A 542 -22.03 31.79 -13.40
C ASP A 542 -21.33 30.74 -12.53
N GLN A 543 -20.06 31.01 -12.18
CA GLN A 543 -19.25 30.15 -11.33
C GLN A 543 -19.84 30.04 -9.91
N GLU A 544 -20.49 31.09 -9.41
CA GLU A 544 -21.15 31.05 -8.09
C GLU A 544 -22.37 30.14 -8.11
N ALA A 545 -23.13 30.11 -9.21
CA ALA A 545 -24.27 29.21 -9.37
C ALA A 545 -23.84 27.73 -9.43
N VAL A 546 -22.76 27.41 -10.15
CA VAL A 546 -22.20 26.05 -10.21
C VAL A 546 -21.65 25.63 -8.83
N ALA A 547 -20.97 26.53 -8.13
CA ALA A 547 -20.46 26.27 -6.78
C ALA A 547 -21.60 26.09 -5.76
N ALA A 548 -22.69 26.86 -5.88
CA ALA A 548 -23.87 26.73 -5.02
C ALA A 548 -24.57 25.38 -5.20
N VAL A 549 -24.69 24.89 -6.45
CA VAL A 549 -25.24 23.56 -6.74
C VAL A 549 -24.35 22.46 -6.16
N SER A 550 -23.03 22.58 -6.33
CA SER A 550 -22.07 21.59 -5.81
C SER A 550 -22.17 21.48 -4.28
N ARG A 551 -22.25 22.61 -3.57
CA ARG A 551 -22.46 22.65 -2.10
C ARG A 551 -23.83 22.13 -1.66
N ALA A 552 -24.86 22.28 -2.49
CA ALA A 552 -26.21 21.79 -2.20
C ALA A 552 -26.33 20.27 -2.36
N GLU A 553 -25.66 19.67 -3.35
CA GLU A 553 -25.56 18.21 -3.48
C GLU A 553 -24.85 17.60 -2.25
N ASP A 554 -23.74 18.20 -1.80
CA ASP A 554 -22.99 17.74 -0.64
C ASP A 554 -23.77 17.84 0.70
N SER A 555 -24.67 18.82 0.83
CA SER A 555 -25.49 18.97 2.05
C SER A 555 -26.75 18.10 2.06
N THR A 556 -27.30 17.77 0.89
CA THR A 556 -28.46 16.89 0.75
C THR A 556 -28.09 15.43 1.03
N GLU A 557 -26.88 15.01 0.65
CA GLU A 557 -26.38 13.66 0.92
C GLU A 557 -25.94 13.45 2.38
N LYS A 558 -25.31 14.45 3.02
CA LYS A 558 -25.03 14.42 4.48
C LYS A 558 -26.30 14.18 5.31
N ASN A 559 -27.45 14.67 4.84
CA ASN A 559 -28.75 14.44 5.48
C ASN A 559 -29.35 13.07 5.16
N ALA A 560 -28.96 12.44 4.05
CA ALA A 560 -29.39 11.09 3.68
C ALA A 560 -28.58 10.01 4.44
N GLU A 561 -27.28 10.20 4.64
CA GLU A 561 -26.42 9.30 5.43
C GLU A 561 -26.76 9.31 6.93
N ASN A 562 -27.25 10.44 7.47
CA ASN A 562 -27.74 10.54 8.84
C ASN A 562 -29.09 9.83 9.10
N ARG A 563 -29.75 9.32 8.05
CA ARG A 563 -30.91 8.42 8.20
C ARG A 563 -30.44 6.98 8.06
N GLY A 564 -29.90 6.42 9.15
CA GLY A 564 -29.61 5.00 9.25
C GLY A 564 -30.85 4.13 8.99
N PRO A 565 -30.68 2.85 8.63
CA PRO A 565 -31.79 1.95 8.33
C PRO A 565 -32.68 1.79 9.58
N ALA A 566 -33.97 2.04 9.40
CA ALA A 566 -35.01 1.88 10.41
C ALA A 566 -35.20 0.42 10.85
#